data_AF-A0A4S9K8W5-F1
#
_entry.id   AF-A0A4S9K8W5-F1
#
_cell.length_a   1.000
_cell.length_b   1.000
_cell.length_c   1.000
_cell.angle_alpha   90.00
_cell.angle_beta   90.00
_cell.angle_gamma   90.00
#
_symmetry.space_group_name_H-M   'P 1'
#
loop_
_entity.id
_entity.type
_entity.pdbx_description
1 polymer ?
#
loop_
_entity_poly.entity_id
_entity_poly.type
_entity_poly.pdbx_seq_one_letter_code
_entity_poly.pdbx_strand_id
1 'polypeptide(L)'
;MVHLTAPILLLASLCLILLTTPTLADTEFDFQNHRYKCQRKSGAIMDAIARHCRKDLHMPTGIARLGESFDGGTNVVSIAAKPACWMDGRVNDQTRVWIPEYWCTRQFWKVCSQGDSRGRGTQIFGGKGCQMFTITDFKKY
;
A
#
# COMPACT_ATOMS: atom_id res chain seq x y z
N MET A 1 -42.38 33.96 -11.77
CA MET A 1 -41.73 33.43 -10.55
C MET A 1 -40.87 32.21 -10.91
N VAL A 2 -39.68 32.38 -11.48
CA VAL A 2 -38.76 31.26 -11.78
C VAL A 2 -37.32 31.78 -11.68
N HIS A 3 -36.88 32.25 -10.50
CA HIS A 3 -35.53 32.81 -10.36
C HIS A 3 -34.82 32.46 -9.04
N LEU A 4 -35.26 31.41 -8.33
CA LEU A 4 -34.62 30.98 -7.08
C LEU A 4 -34.18 29.50 -7.05
N THR A 5 -34.51 28.71 -8.07
CA THR A 5 -34.23 27.25 -8.07
C THR A 5 -32.83 26.89 -8.57
N ALA A 6 -32.27 27.67 -9.51
CA ALA A 6 -30.93 27.42 -10.07
C ALA A 6 -29.77 27.58 -9.05
N PRO A 7 -29.70 28.65 -8.21
CA PRO A 7 -28.58 28.81 -7.29
C PRO A 7 -28.61 27.80 -6.13
N ILE A 8 -29.79 27.34 -5.71
CA ILE A 8 -29.96 26.34 -4.64
C ILE A 8 -29.47 24.96 -5.10
N LEU A 9 -29.76 24.57 -6.34
CA LEU A 9 -29.24 23.32 -6.93
C LEU A 9 -27.71 23.33 -7.08
N LEU A 10 -27.13 24.49 -7.39
CA LEU A 10 -25.68 24.69 -7.51
C LEU A 10 -24.96 24.63 -6.15
N LEU A 11 -25.55 25.21 -5.11
CA LEU A 11 -25.05 25.11 -3.73
C LEU A 11 -25.16 23.68 -3.18
N ALA A 12 -26.26 22.97 -3.46
CA ALA A 12 -26.45 21.58 -3.03
C ALA A 12 -25.44 20.63 -3.69
N SER A 13 -25.10 20.85 -4.96
CA SER A 13 -24.08 20.08 -5.68
C SER A 13 -22.66 20.40 -5.21
N LEU A 14 -22.37 21.65 -4.83
CA LEU A 14 -21.07 22.04 -4.24
C LEU A 14 -20.86 21.41 -2.85
N CYS A 15 -21.91 21.33 -2.02
CA CYS A 15 -21.85 20.66 -0.71
C CYS A 15 -21.61 19.14 -0.83
N LEU A 16 -22.16 18.48 -1.87
CA LEU A 16 -21.90 17.06 -2.12
C LEU A 16 -20.43 16.78 -2.50
N ILE A 17 -19.75 17.72 -3.16
CA ILE A 17 -18.31 17.62 -3.48
C ILE A 17 -17.45 17.83 -2.23
N LEU A 18 -17.88 18.66 -1.28
CA LEU A 18 -17.16 18.93 -0.03
C LEU A 18 -17.34 17.83 1.03
N LEU A 19 -18.39 17.01 0.93
CA LEU A 19 -18.67 15.90 1.85
C LEU A 19 -17.96 14.60 1.47
N THR A 20 -17.35 14.51 0.28
CA THR A 20 -16.41 13.43 -0.02
C THR A 20 -15.09 13.78 0.65
N THR A 21 -14.81 13.23 1.82
CA THR A 21 -13.49 13.36 2.45
C THR A 21 -12.44 12.88 1.44
N PRO A 22 -11.55 13.75 0.91
CA PRO A 22 -10.40 13.23 0.21
C PRO A 22 -9.63 12.40 1.22
N THR A 23 -9.46 11.11 0.97
CA THR A 23 -8.38 10.37 1.64
C THR A 23 -7.12 11.10 1.22
N LEU A 24 -6.53 11.90 2.11
CA LEU A 24 -5.32 12.65 1.83
C LEU A 24 -4.27 11.64 1.38
N ALA A 25 -3.97 11.66 0.09
CA ALA A 25 -2.85 10.92 -0.45
C ALA A 25 -1.58 11.54 0.13
N ASP A 26 -0.65 10.70 0.57
CA ASP A 26 0.63 11.17 1.09
C ASP A 26 1.35 12.03 0.03
N THR A 27 1.92 13.15 0.47
CA THR A 27 2.73 14.00 -0.39
C THR A 27 4.13 13.40 -0.62
N GLU A 28 4.90 13.96 -1.55
CA GLU A 28 6.30 13.57 -1.71
C GLU A 28 7.10 13.75 -0.41
N PHE A 29 6.84 14.84 0.31
CA PHE A 29 7.48 15.12 1.58
C PHE A 29 7.16 14.04 2.62
N ASP A 30 5.91 13.59 2.69
CA ASP A 30 5.49 12.52 3.59
C ASP A 30 6.21 11.21 3.27
N PHE A 31 6.33 10.87 1.99
CA PHE A 31 7.07 9.67 1.58
C PHE A 31 8.56 9.73 1.90
N GLN A 32 9.22 10.88 1.75
CA GLN A 32 10.62 11.02 2.17
C GLN A 32 10.75 10.94 3.70
N ASN A 33 9.78 11.46 4.45
CA ASN A 33 9.75 11.29 5.91
C ASN A 33 9.56 9.82 6.30
N HIS A 34 8.67 9.09 5.62
CA HIS A 34 8.51 7.64 5.79
C HIS A 34 9.80 6.88 5.48
N ARG A 35 10.47 7.22 4.37
CA ARG A 35 11.77 6.66 3.99
C ARG A 35 12.80 6.85 5.10
N TYR A 36 12.98 8.08 5.57
CA TYR A 36 13.95 8.41 6.61
C TYR A 36 13.65 7.67 7.92
N LYS A 37 12.38 7.65 8.35
CA LYS A 37 11.95 6.92 9.55
C LYS A 37 12.18 5.42 9.41
N CYS A 38 11.90 4.83 8.25
CA CYS A 38 12.16 3.41 8.01
C CYS A 38 13.67 3.10 8.07
N GLN A 39 14.50 3.91 7.41
CA GLN A 39 15.95 3.76 7.42
C GLN A 39 16.52 3.77 8.85
N ARG A 40 16.00 4.64 9.73
CA ARG A 40 16.38 4.66 11.16
C ARG A 40 16.00 3.39 11.93
N LYS A 41 14.94 2.69 11.52
CA LYS A 41 14.52 1.44 12.15
C LYS A 41 15.33 0.25 11.66
N SER A 42 15.60 0.15 10.35
CA SER A 42 16.41 -0.93 9.79
C SER A 42 16.87 -0.65 8.36
N GLY A 43 18.19 -0.59 8.15
CA GLY A 43 18.79 -0.57 6.80
C GLY A 43 18.56 -1.88 6.03
N ALA A 44 18.55 -3.02 6.72
CA ALA A 44 18.35 -4.32 6.09
C ALA A 44 16.94 -4.47 5.47
N ILE A 45 15.90 -3.94 6.14
CA ILE A 45 14.56 -3.82 5.56
C ILE A 45 14.59 -2.94 4.31
N MET A 46 15.27 -1.79 4.36
CA MET A 46 15.36 -0.87 3.21
C MET A 46 15.96 -1.57 1.98
N ASP A 47 17.02 -2.35 2.17
CA ASP A 47 17.66 -3.10 1.10
C ASP A 47 16.76 -4.20 0.54
N ALA A 48 16.03 -4.92 1.41
CA ALA A 48 15.08 -5.93 0.96
C ALA A 48 13.89 -5.33 0.21
N ILE A 49 13.39 -4.16 0.63
CA ILE A 49 12.37 -3.40 -0.12
C ILE A 49 12.89 -3.09 -1.52
N ALA A 50 14.09 -2.53 -1.63
CA ALA A 50 14.68 -2.18 -2.92
C ALA A 50 14.84 -3.40 -3.84
N ARG A 51 15.32 -4.54 -3.31
CA ARG A 51 15.42 -5.79 -4.07
C ARG A 51 14.06 -6.35 -4.48
N HIS A 52 13.07 -6.31 -3.59
CA HIS A 52 11.74 -6.80 -3.89
C HIS A 52 11.02 -5.97 -4.94
N CYS A 53 11.02 -4.64 -4.78
CA CYS A 53 10.24 -3.72 -5.61
C CYS A 53 10.81 -3.49 -7.02
N ARG A 54 12.09 -3.80 -7.26
CA ARG A 54 12.70 -3.80 -8.62
C ARG A 54 12.22 -4.96 -9.50
N LYS A 55 11.59 -5.98 -8.91
CA LYS A 55 11.04 -7.11 -9.66
C LYS A 55 9.77 -6.68 -10.39
N ASP A 56 9.41 -7.41 -11.44
CA ASP A 56 8.11 -7.23 -12.09
C ASP A 56 6.99 -7.82 -11.22
N LEU A 57 6.48 -7.01 -10.29
CA LEU A 57 5.55 -7.46 -9.28
C LEU A 57 4.10 -7.34 -9.76
N HIS A 58 3.39 -8.46 -9.66
CA HIS A 58 1.96 -8.54 -9.89
C HIS A 58 1.30 -9.28 -8.72
N MET A 59 0.20 -8.75 -8.17
CA MET A 59 -0.63 -9.48 -7.21
C MET A 59 -1.73 -10.25 -7.96
N PRO A 60 -2.02 -11.52 -7.64
CA PRO A 60 -1.57 -12.30 -6.47
C PRO A 60 -0.40 -13.26 -6.76
N THR A 61 0.53 -12.91 -7.66
CA THR A 61 1.57 -13.86 -8.10
C THR A 61 2.51 -14.29 -6.98
N GLY A 62 3.12 -15.47 -7.17
CA GLY A 62 4.06 -16.05 -6.21
C GLY A 62 5.27 -15.16 -5.92
N ILE A 63 5.76 -14.36 -6.87
CA ILE A 63 6.93 -13.49 -6.66
C ILE A 63 6.62 -12.40 -5.62
N ALA A 64 5.48 -11.72 -5.77
CA ALA A 64 5.00 -10.74 -4.80
C ALA A 64 4.74 -11.40 -3.44
N ARG A 65 4.11 -12.58 -3.45
CA ARG A 65 3.75 -13.30 -2.23
C ARG A 65 4.95 -13.84 -1.48
N LEU A 66 5.93 -14.47 -2.13
CA LEU A 66 7.12 -15.04 -1.49
C LEU A 66 7.92 -13.96 -0.77
N GLY A 67 8.12 -12.83 -1.43
CA GLY A 67 8.79 -11.69 -0.83
C GLY A 67 10.30 -11.67 -1.04
N GLU A 68 10.98 -10.94 -0.16
CA GLU A 68 12.43 -10.84 -0.09
C GLU A 68 12.86 -10.88 1.38
N SER A 69 13.85 -11.71 1.70
CA SER A 69 14.41 -11.77 3.06
C SER A 69 15.32 -10.58 3.34
N PHE A 70 15.24 -10.05 4.56
CA PHE A 70 16.11 -8.95 5.01
C PHE A 70 17.19 -9.39 6.01
N ASP A 71 17.27 -10.67 6.35
CA ASP A 71 18.29 -11.20 7.28
C ASP A 71 18.89 -12.53 6.83
N GLY A 72 18.57 -12.98 5.61
CA GLY A 72 18.96 -14.30 5.11
C GLY A 72 18.17 -15.46 5.72
N GLY A 73 17.25 -15.17 6.66
CA GLY A 73 16.38 -16.13 7.32
C GLY A 73 14.92 -15.96 6.92
N THR A 74 14.03 -16.18 7.87
CA THR A 74 12.57 -16.19 7.67
C THR A 74 11.93 -14.82 7.67
N ASN A 75 12.69 -13.75 7.91
CA ASN A 75 12.13 -12.42 8.05
C ASN A 75 12.05 -11.76 6.68
N VAL A 76 10.86 -11.35 6.25
CA VAL A 76 10.61 -10.95 4.86
C VAL A 76 9.78 -9.67 4.72
N VAL A 77 9.99 -9.00 3.59
CA VAL A 77 9.03 -8.05 3.01
C VAL A 77 8.24 -8.77 1.92
N SER A 78 6.92 -8.62 1.87
CA SER A 78 6.10 -9.29 0.86
C SER A 78 4.75 -8.63 0.62
N ILE A 79 4.15 -8.94 -0.52
CA ILE A 79 2.85 -8.42 -0.93
C ILE A 79 1.92 -9.59 -1.26
N ALA A 80 0.76 -9.64 -0.59
CA ALA A 80 -0.25 -10.65 -0.84
C ALA A 80 -1.62 -10.01 -1.12
N ALA A 81 -2.55 -10.79 -1.67
CA ALA A 81 -3.94 -10.38 -1.69
C ALA A 81 -4.52 -10.40 -0.27
N LYS A 82 -5.27 -9.36 0.08
CA LYS A 82 -6.10 -9.34 1.29
C LYS A 82 -7.07 -10.54 1.22
N PRO A 83 -7.14 -11.42 2.24
CA PRO A 83 -7.99 -12.61 2.19
C PRO A 83 -9.46 -12.33 1.84
N ALA A 84 -10.04 -11.25 2.37
CA ALA A 84 -11.40 -10.84 2.04
C ALA A 84 -11.61 -10.57 0.53
N CYS A 85 -10.62 -9.96 -0.14
CA CYS A 85 -10.69 -9.70 -1.58
C CYS A 85 -10.57 -10.97 -2.43
N TRP A 86 -9.96 -12.02 -1.88
CA TRP A 86 -9.92 -13.33 -2.51
C TRP A 86 -11.29 -14.01 -2.39
N MET A 87 -11.87 -14.01 -1.18
CA MET A 87 -13.15 -14.65 -0.90
C MET A 87 -14.33 -14.03 -1.64
N ASP A 88 -14.33 -12.71 -1.85
CA ASP A 88 -15.39 -12.01 -2.58
C ASP A 88 -15.15 -11.87 -4.10
N GLY A 89 -14.06 -12.46 -4.61
CA GLY A 89 -13.76 -12.51 -6.03
C GLY A 89 -13.21 -11.21 -6.64
N ARG A 90 -12.96 -10.15 -5.84
CA ARG A 90 -12.34 -8.91 -6.34
C ARG A 90 -10.91 -9.11 -6.86
N VAL A 91 -10.22 -10.11 -6.33
CA VAL A 91 -8.89 -10.56 -6.77
C VAL A 91 -8.91 -12.08 -6.91
N ASN A 92 -8.40 -12.57 -8.03
CA ASN A 92 -8.19 -13.99 -8.31
C ASN A 92 -6.89 -14.15 -9.14
N ASP A 93 -6.55 -15.39 -9.49
CA ASP A 93 -5.35 -15.71 -10.27
C ASP A 93 -5.28 -15.02 -11.65
N GLN A 94 -6.42 -14.59 -12.19
CA GLN A 94 -6.52 -13.91 -13.48
C GLN A 94 -6.36 -12.39 -13.37
N THR A 95 -6.58 -11.80 -12.18
CA THR A 95 -6.68 -10.35 -12.02
C THR A 95 -5.32 -9.62 -12.18
N ARG A 96 -4.20 -10.33 -11.95
CA ARG A 96 -2.79 -9.88 -12.10
C ARG A 96 -2.61 -8.35 -12.03
N VAL A 97 -2.80 -7.80 -10.84
CA VAL A 97 -2.66 -6.35 -10.61
C VAL A 97 -1.19 -5.99 -10.52
N TRP A 98 -0.70 -5.28 -11.53
CA TRP A 98 0.67 -4.76 -11.56
C TRP A 98 0.94 -3.79 -10.39
N ILE A 99 2.15 -3.86 -9.86
CA ILE A 99 2.62 -3.02 -8.75
C ILE A 99 3.90 -2.31 -9.23
N PRO A 100 3.80 -1.04 -9.66
CA PRO A 100 4.97 -0.28 -10.09
C PRO A 100 6.01 -0.14 -8.98
N GLU A 101 7.30 -0.24 -9.31
CA GLU A 101 8.41 -0.11 -8.36
C GLU A 101 8.28 1.16 -7.49
N TYR A 102 7.93 2.29 -8.13
CA TYR A 102 7.73 3.58 -7.48
C TYR A 102 6.72 3.51 -6.33
N TRP A 103 5.57 2.88 -6.56
CA TRP A 103 4.52 2.73 -5.55
C TRP A 103 4.88 1.64 -4.54
N CYS A 104 5.42 0.51 -5.00
CA CYS A 104 5.86 -0.59 -4.13
C CYS A 104 6.78 -0.08 -3.01
N THR A 105 7.80 0.66 -3.40
CA THR A 105 8.84 1.15 -2.49
C THR A 105 8.25 2.10 -1.44
N ARG A 106 7.41 3.05 -1.88
CA ARG A 106 6.75 4.05 -1.04
C ARG A 106 5.80 3.43 -0.02
N GLN A 107 4.99 2.47 -0.44
CA GLN A 107 4.07 1.78 0.46
C GLN A 107 4.81 0.96 1.52
N PHE A 108 5.93 0.33 1.18
CA PHE A 108 6.75 -0.34 2.17
C PHE A 108 7.45 0.63 3.14
N TRP A 109 7.91 1.80 2.69
CA TRP A 109 8.43 2.83 3.60
C TRP A 109 7.38 3.24 4.63
N LYS A 110 6.12 3.39 4.19
CA LYS A 110 5.01 3.68 5.09
C LYS A 110 4.78 2.55 6.11
N VAL A 111 4.68 1.30 5.65
CA VAL A 111 4.54 0.12 6.54
C VAL A 111 5.66 0.06 7.57
N CYS A 112 6.90 0.24 7.14
CA CYS A 112 8.07 0.17 8.00
C CYS A 112 8.09 1.32 9.03
N SER A 113 7.89 2.55 8.57
CA SER A 113 7.93 3.73 9.44
C SER A 113 6.79 3.74 10.48
N GLN A 114 5.61 3.25 10.12
CA GLN A 114 4.44 3.18 11.01
C GLN A 114 4.31 1.84 11.75
N GLY A 115 5.13 0.85 11.40
CA GLY A 115 5.20 -0.43 12.10
C GLY A 115 5.77 -0.32 13.51
N ASP A 116 6.04 -1.47 14.13
CA ASP A 116 6.63 -1.58 15.47
C ASP A 116 8.01 -0.89 15.57
N SER A 117 8.66 -0.99 16.75
CA SER A 117 9.98 -0.39 16.98
C SER A 117 11.07 -0.89 16.02
N ARG A 118 10.88 -2.07 15.43
CA ARG A 118 11.78 -2.67 14.44
C ARG A 118 11.32 -2.40 12.99
N GLY A 119 10.13 -1.84 12.81
CA GLY A 119 9.55 -1.54 11.50
C GLY A 119 8.75 -2.70 10.91
N ARG A 120 8.24 -3.60 11.75
CA ARG A 120 7.36 -4.69 11.34
C ARG A 120 5.93 -4.21 11.32
N GLY A 121 5.15 -4.70 10.36
CA GLY A 121 3.78 -4.26 10.23
C GLY A 121 3.14 -4.76 8.96
N THR A 122 1.84 -4.55 8.88
CA THR A 122 1.04 -4.86 7.69
C THR A 122 0.12 -3.70 7.39
N GLN A 123 0.06 -3.28 6.13
CA GLN A 123 -0.91 -2.29 5.67
C GLN A 123 -1.47 -2.69 4.31
N ILE A 124 -2.60 -2.09 3.94
CA ILE A 124 -3.34 -2.42 2.75
C ILE A 124 -3.39 -1.21 1.83
N PHE A 125 -2.96 -1.39 0.59
CA PHE A 125 -2.87 -0.35 -0.43
C PHE A 125 -3.41 -0.83 -1.78
N GLY A 126 -3.33 0.05 -2.78
CA GLY A 126 -3.50 -0.30 -4.19
C GLY A 126 -4.92 -0.67 -4.61
N GLY A 127 -5.04 -1.19 -5.84
CA GLY A 127 -6.30 -1.41 -6.54
C GLY A 127 -7.34 -2.15 -5.69
N LYS A 128 -8.45 -1.45 -5.40
CA LYS A 128 -9.60 -1.94 -4.62
C LYS A 128 -9.33 -2.25 -3.13
N GLY A 129 -8.22 -1.77 -2.57
CA GLY A 129 -7.86 -2.01 -1.17
C GLY A 129 -7.54 -3.47 -0.88
N CYS A 130 -6.83 -4.11 -1.81
CA CYS A 130 -6.58 -5.55 -1.78
C CYS A 130 -5.10 -5.94 -1.75
N GLN A 131 -4.15 -5.02 -1.96
CA GLN A 131 -2.73 -5.34 -1.90
C GLN A 131 -2.24 -5.16 -0.45
N MET A 132 -1.95 -6.26 0.21
CA MET A 132 -1.49 -6.30 1.59
C MET A 132 0.04 -6.36 1.64
N PHE A 133 0.66 -5.27 2.06
CA PHE A 133 2.11 -5.11 2.19
C PHE A 133 2.51 -5.47 3.62
N THR A 134 3.41 -6.45 3.76
CA THR A 134 3.76 -7.05 5.06
C THR A 134 5.27 -7.05 5.25
N ILE A 135 5.72 -6.61 6.43
CA ILE A 135 7.10 -6.73 6.92
C ILE A 135 7.02 -7.53 8.23
N THR A 136 7.59 -8.72 8.26
CA THR A 136 7.37 -9.67 9.35
C THR A 136 8.60 -10.52 9.64
N ASP A 137 8.71 -11.01 10.87
CA ASP A 137 9.75 -11.95 11.30
C ASP A 137 9.40 -13.41 10.96
N PHE A 138 8.33 -13.63 10.20
CA PHE A 138 7.86 -14.96 9.86
C PHE A 138 7.48 -15.05 8.39
N LYS A 139 8.11 -16.00 7.69
CA LYS A 139 7.49 -16.62 6.53
C LYS A 139 7.97 -18.03 6.33
N LYS A 140 7.06 -18.99 6.47
CA LYS A 140 7.12 -20.32 5.82
C LYS A 140 5.71 -20.91 5.81
N TYR A 141 5.10 -20.91 4.64
CA TYR A 141 4.20 -21.97 4.17
C TYR A 141 4.56 -22.22 2.70
#